data_AF-A0A834P226-F1
#
_entry.id   AF-A0A834P226-F1
#
_cell.length_a   1.000
_cell.length_b   1.000
_cell.length_c   1.000
_cell.angle_alpha   90.00
_cell.angle_beta   90.00
_cell.angle_gamma   90.00
#
_symmetry.space_group_name_H-M   'P 1'
#
loop_
_entity.id
_entity.type
_entity.pdbx_description
1 polymer ?
#
loop_
_entity_poly.entity_id
_entity_poly.type
_entity_poly.pdbx_seq_one_letter_code
_entity_poly.pdbx_strand_id
1 'polypeptide(L)'
;MIEVKTKKRKVSKKTKKSWRKHVDTTDVDKFLENERLEERLGIPFSERSDTDLFTIDKDAATKEITFNDKKQRRLALKDTEPKCFSILKPHTLVPDPIVKRNRVRTREERKHPILLRKEIQRKSKGILKLKEKLALKNKALADLKRANRPRRGDFKEDIWDKKNTSLPEIDTEWMTSDTVRHTLTHMGVKKRKLPTSLHKKPSVLPAIEAPHPGTSYNPSYNDHQDLLNGIAKKELELMKEEAHLNRVTTKMFKKVSLDEKHKNTLKELTEGLPIKEDKLEQSDNNDNDDDDDDDDTDMDHNITSINPPVKNKKKTLVARRKQKEQKILAHKLAQAKLEKRKVSDIYKLKLLQKQIDAKEKKEKVLQEKRHEQKKLKSVETKTLSKVKFEPVEPSFTLAEELTGNLRNVTRIGNLLKDRYKSLQQRNIVAPANIVLKRTKAKVKRYIKSDHKINQKE
;
A
#
# COMPACT_ATOMS: atom_id res chain seq x y z
N MET A 1 -13.08 -30.73 -49.57
CA MET A 1 -13.71 -29.50 -50.07
C MET A 1 -14.45 -29.85 -51.35
N ILE A 2 -15.77 -29.67 -51.37
CA ILE A 2 -16.61 -30.02 -52.52
C ILE A 2 -16.38 -28.95 -53.59
N GLU A 3 -15.78 -29.30 -54.72
CA GLU A 3 -15.59 -28.39 -55.85
C GLU A 3 -16.96 -28.00 -56.42
N VAL A 4 -17.39 -26.78 -56.12
CA VAL A 4 -18.58 -26.19 -56.71
C VAL A 4 -18.26 -25.83 -58.16
N LYS A 5 -18.61 -26.72 -59.10
CA LYS A 5 -18.57 -26.41 -60.54
C LYS A 5 -19.58 -25.30 -60.84
N THR A 6 -19.09 -24.06 -60.85
CA THR A 6 -19.88 -22.91 -61.26
C THR A 6 -20.24 -23.03 -62.74
N LYS A 7 -21.53 -22.85 -63.08
CA LYS A 7 -21.99 -22.90 -64.48
C LYS A 7 -21.31 -21.78 -65.29
N LYS A 8 -20.52 -22.15 -66.31
CA LYS A 8 -19.87 -21.19 -67.21
C LYS A 8 -20.93 -20.32 -67.90
N ARG A 9 -20.89 -19.00 -67.67
CA ARG A 9 -21.81 -18.04 -68.31
C ARG A 9 -21.51 -18.00 -69.81
N LYS A 10 -22.55 -18.07 -70.65
CA LYS A 10 -22.39 -17.94 -72.11
C LYS A 10 -22.08 -16.48 -72.43
N VAL A 11 -20.82 -16.17 -72.74
CA VAL A 11 -20.37 -14.81 -73.10
C VAL A 11 -20.17 -14.73 -74.62
N SER A 12 -20.59 -13.63 -75.24
CA SER A 12 -20.46 -13.40 -76.70
C SER A 12 -18.99 -13.37 -77.13
N LYS A 13 -18.60 -14.24 -78.06
CA LYS A 13 -17.23 -14.35 -78.57
C LYS A 13 -16.99 -13.59 -79.89
N LYS A 14 -17.82 -12.60 -80.22
CA LYS A 14 -17.74 -11.89 -81.52
C LYS A 14 -16.53 -10.97 -81.66
N THR A 15 -15.94 -10.46 -80.58
CA THR A 15 -14.79 -9.54 -80.63
C THR A 15 -13.51 -10.18 -80.10
N LYS A 16 -12.34 -9.82 -80.67
CA LYS A 16 -11.02 -10.32 -80.22
C LYS A 16 -10.74 -10.00 -78.74
N LYS A 17 -11.25 -8.86 -78.27
CA LYS A 17 -11.17 -8.45 -76.85
C LYS A 17 -11.96 -9.40 -75.93
N SER A 18 -13.11 -9.90 -76.39
CA SER A 18 -13.91 -10.88 -75.64
C SER A 18 -13.24 -12.26 -75.60
N TRP A 19 -12.65 -12.69 -76.72
CA TRP A 19 -11.87 -13.94 -76.78
C TRP A 19 -10.72 -13.95 -75.77
N ARG A 20 -9.91 -12.90 -75.74
CA ARG A 20 -8.76 -12.80 -74.80
C ARG A 20 -9.17 -12.80 -73.33
N LYS A 21 -10.38 -12.36 -72.98
CA LYS A 21 -10.83 -12.23 -71.59
C LYS A 21 -11.59 -13.44 -71.07
N HIS A 22 -12.22 -14.22 -71.95
CA HIS A 22 -13.16 -15.26 -71.55
C HIS A 22 -12.77 -16.66 -72.03
N VAL A 23 -11.63 -16.80 -72.71
CA VAL A 23 -10.98 -18.10 -72.96
C VAL A 23 -9.96 -18.31 -71.85
N ASP A 24 -10.13 -19.41 -71.12
CA ASP A 24 -9.25 -19.80 -70.04
C ASP A 24 -8.08 -20.59 -70.61
N THR A 25 -6.88 -19.99 -70.60
CA THR A 25 -5.62 -20.64 -71.01
C THR A 25 -4.80 -21.12 -69.82
N THR A 26 -5.32 -21.01 -68.60
CA THR A 26 -4.55 -21.27 -67.38
C THR A 26 -4.01 -22.69 -67.30
N ASP A 27 -4.69 -23.65 -67.93
CA ASP A 27 -4.23 -25.04 -68.01
C ASP A 27 -2.96 -25.18 -68.87
N VAL A 28 -2.97 -24.55 -70.06
CA VAL A 28 -1.81 -24.52 -70.97
C VAL A 28 -0.65 -23.74 -70.34
N ASP A 29 -0.95 -22.61 -69.69
CA ASP A 29 0.07 -21.80 -69.02
C ASP A 29 0.70 -22.56 -67.84
N LYS A 30 -0.09 -23.27 -67.03
CA LYS A 30 0.41 -24.13 -65.94
C LYS A 30 1.25 -25.29 -66.46
N PHE A 31 0.85 -25.91 -67.56
CA PHE A 31 1.62 -26.97 -68.19
C PHE A 31 3.01 -26.47 -68.61
N LEU A 32 3.08 -25.34 -69.32
CA LEU A 32 4.35 -24.73 -69.73
C LEU A 32 5.19 -24.21 -68.54
N GLU A 33 4.56 -23.74 -67.47
CA GLU A 33 5.25 -23.35 -66.23
C GLU A 33 5.89 -24.56 -65.54
N ASN A 34 5.16 -25.68 -65.47
CA ASN A 34 5.65 -26.93 -64.90
C ASN A 34 6.81 -27.50 -65.71
N GLU A 35 6.72 -27.49 -67.04
CA GLU A 35 7.79 -27.93 -67.93
C GLU A 35 9.08 -27.12 -67.71
N ARG A 36 8.98 -25.78 -67.65
CA ARG A 36 10.13 -24.90 -67.31
C ARG A 36 10.66 -25.12 -65.89
N LEU A 37 9.81 -25.49 -64.95
CA LEU A 37 10.20 -25.77 -63.57
C LEU A 37 10.96 -27.10 -63.52
N GLU A 38 10.49 -28.12 -64.24
CA GLU A 38 11.17 -29.40 -64.42
C GLU A 38 12.55 -29.20 -65.04
N GLU A 39 12.67 -28.43 -66.13
CA GLU A 39 13.97 -28.06 -66.73
C GLU A 39 14.93 -27.40 -65.73
N ARG A 40 14.40 -26.55 -64.83
CA ARG A 40 15.21 -25.84 -63.82
C ARG A 40 15.65 -26.74 -62.67
N LEU A 41 14.85 -27.75 -62.32
CA LEU A 41 15.14 -28.74 -61.28
C LEU A 41 15.91 -29.96 -61.81
N GLY A 42 16.19 -30.01 -63.12
CA GLY A 42 17.01 -31.03 -63.77
C GLY A 42 16.17 -32.05 -64.55
N ILE A 43 16.39 -33.33 -64.29
CA ILE A 43 15.76 -34.43 -65.04
C ILE A 43 14.23 -34.43 -64.81
N PRO A 44 13.39 -34.53 -65.85
CA PRO A 44 11.94 -34.63 -65.74
C PRO A 44 11.53 -35.77 -64.80
N PHE A 45 10.42 -35.60 -64.08
CA PHE A 45 9.98 -36.60 -63.10
C PHE A 45 9.72 -37.97 -63.74
N SER A 46 9.26 -37.98 -64.99
CA SER A 46 8.98 -39.19 -65.78
C SER A 46 10.22 -40.02 -66.12
N GLU A 47 11.41 -39.42 -66.11
CA GLU A 47 12.67 -40.09 -66.48
C GLU A 47 13.50 -40.50 -65.26
N ARG A 48 13.09 -40.12 -64.04
CA ARG A 48 13.80 -40.47 -62.81
C ARG A 48 13.57 -41.92 -62.44
N SER A 49 14.61 -42.57 -61.93
CA SER A 49 14.52 -43.93 -61.40
C SER A 49 13.84 -43.93 -60.03
N ASP A 50 13.07 -44.98 -59.72
CA ASP A 50 12.40 -45.13 -58.42
C ASP A 50 13.37 -45.05 -57.22
N THR A 51 14.64 -45.44 -57.43
CA THR A 51 15.68 -45.37 -56.40
C THR A 51 16.07 -43.95 -56.00
N ASP A 52 15.92 -42.98 -56.92
CA ASP A 52 16.19 -41.57 -56.64
C ASP A 52 14.98 -40.86 -56.01
N LEU A 53 13.78 -41.37 -56.29
CA LEU A 53 12.51 -40.85 -55.79
C LEU A 53 12.18 -41.32 -54.38
N PHE A 54 12.56 -42.55 -54.05
CA PHE A 54 12.18 -43.21 -52.80
C PHE A 54 13.39 -43.64 -51.99
N THR A 55 13.63 -42.95 -50.87
CA THR A 55 14.53 -43.44 -49.82
C THR A 55 13.70 -44.09 -48.71
N ILE A 56 13.97 -45.36 -48.44
CA ILE A 56 13.35 -46.05 -47.30
C ILE A 56 14.07 -45.57 -46.04
N ASP A 57 13.46 -44.62 -45.34
CA ASP A 57 13.98 -44.10 -44.07
C ASP A 57 13.87 -45.19 -42.98
N LYS A 58 14.98 -45.89 -42.73
CA LYS A 58 15.09 -46.92 -41.70
C LYS A 58 15.49 -46.36 -40.32
N ASP A 59 15.73 -45.05 -40.22
CA ASP A 59 16.31 -44.43 -39.02
C ASP A 59 15.31 -43.65 -38.15
N ALA A 60 14.03 -43.62 -38.51
CA ALA A 60 12.98 -43.08 -37.65
C ALA A 60 12.54 -44.06 -36.54
N ALA A 61 13.47 -44.79 -35.94
CA ALA A 61 13.24 -45.39 -34.63
C ALA A 61 13.38 -44.27 -33.59
N THR A 62 12.28 -43.61 -33.26
CA THR A 62 12.13 -42.89 -31.98
C THR A 62 12.41 -43.88 -30.86
N LYS A 63 13.68 -43.98 -30.45
CA LYS A 63 14.11 -44.76 -29.29
C LYS A 63 13.45 -44.14 -28.07
N GLU A 64 12.29 -44.65 -27.68
CA GLU A 64 11.69 -44.32 -26.39
C GLU A 64 12.61 -44.85 -25.30
N ILE A 65 13.44 -43.98 -24.73
CA ILE A 65 14.37 -44.34 -23.67
C ILE A 65 13.54 -44.56 -22.40
N THR A 66 13.19 -45.81 -22.11
CA THR A 66 12.54 -46.21 -20.86
C THR A 66 13.59 -46.27 -19.76
N PHE A 67 13.55 -45.30 -18.84
CA PHE A 67 14.45 -45.28 -17.68
C PHE A 67 13.84 -46.07 -16.52
N ASN A 68 14.47 -47.19 -16.14
CA ASN A 68 14.02 -48.03 -15.02
C ASN A 68 14.23 -47.39 -13.64
N ASP A 69 15.21 -46.49 -13.49
CA ASP A 69 15.48 -45.78 -12.22
C ASP A 69 15.24 -44.26 -12.33
N LYS A 70 14.56 -43.69 -11.33
CA LYS A 70 14.31 -42.23 -11.18
C LYS A 70 15.62 -41.44 -11.17
N LYS A 71 16.73 -42.01 -10.67
CA LYS A 71 18.04 -41.35 -10.66
C LYS A 71 18.61 -41.22 -12.08
N GLN A 72 18.54 -42.29 -12.88
CA GLN A 72 18.98 -42.30 -14.27
C GLN A 72 18.17 -41.34 -15.12
N ARG A 73 16.83 -41.34 -14.96
CA ARG A 73 15.94 -40.38 -15.64
C ARG A 73 16.31 -38.92 -15.36
N ARG A 74 16.65 -38.61 -14.11
CA ARG A 74 17.02 -37.24 -13.70
C ARG A 74 18.40 -36.82 -14.20
N LEU A 75 19.35 -37.75 -14.34
CA LEU A 75 20.64 -37.47 -14.96
C LEU A 75 20.47 -37.22 -16.45
N ALA A 76 19.71 -38.07 -17.15
CA ALA A 76 19.38 -37.88 -18.55
C ALA A 76 18.67 -36.54 -18.80
N LEU A 77 17.70 -36.16 -17.95
CA LEU A 77 17.02 -34.85 -18.04
C LEU A 77 17.96 -33.64 -17.85
N LYS A 78 19.10 -33.85 -17.21
CA LYS A 78 20.10 -32.81 -16.96
C LYS A 78 21.01 -32.58 -18.17
N ASP A 79 21.26 -33.65 -18.92
CA ASP A 79 22.07 -33.66 -20.13
C ASP A 79 21.22 -33.35 -21.39
N THR A 80 19.91 -33.62 -21.35
CA THR A 80 18.98 -33.19 -22.39
C THR A 80 18.75 -31.68 -22.35
N GLU A 81 18.73 -31.06 -23.52
CA GLU A 81 18.37 -29.66 -23.64
C GLU A 81 16.90 -29.42 -23.21
N PRO A 82 16.61 -28.40 -22.41
CA PRO A 82 15.24 -28.13 -21.99
C PRO A 82 14.39 -27.65 -23.17
N LYS A 83 13.11 -28.05 -23.16
CA LYS A 83 12.14 -27.79 -24.23
C LYS A 83 12.01 -26.30 -24.59
N CYS A 84 12.27 -25.37 -23.66
CA CYS A 84 12.23 -23.93 -23.95
C CYS A 84 13.25 -23.49 -25.01
N PHE A 85 14.36 -24.22 -25.21
CA PHE A 85 15.31 -23.93 -26.27
C PHE A 85 14.94 -24.55 -27.62
N SER A 86 13.86 -25.34 -27.72
CA SER A 86 13.41 -25.87 -29.02
C SER A 86 13.01 -24.77 -29.99
N ILE A 87 12.57 -23.62 -29.48
CA ILE A 87 12.19 -22.43 -30.25
C ILE A 87 13.41 -21.76 -30.91
N LEU A 88 14.61 -21.99 -30.36
CA LEU A 88 15.87 -21.47 -30.90
C LEU A 88 16.49 -22.39 -31.96
N LYS A 89 15.95 -23.61 -32.13
CA LYS A 89 16.41 -24.53 -33.18
C LYS A 89 15.81 -24.10 -34.51
N PRO A 90 16.56 -24.24 -35.62
CA PRO A 90 16.01 -23.96 -36.94
C PRO A 90 14.83 -24.90 -37.23
N HIS A 91 13.83 -24.40 -37.96
CA HIS A 91 12.67 -25.19 -38.38
C HIS A 91 13.04 -26.31 -39.37
N THR A 92 14.18 -26.17 -40.05
CA THR A 92 14.72 -27.14 -41.00
C THR A 92 15.99 -27.77 -40.44
N LEU A 93 16.24 -29.04 -40.77
CA LEU A 93 17.49 -29.73 -40.45
C LEU A 93 18.63 -29.39 -41.43
N VAL A 94 18.37 -28.47 -42.36
CA VAL A 94 19.34 -28.01 -43.35
C VAL A 94 20.43 -27.21 -42.64
N PRO A 95 21.72 -27.56 -42.80
CA PRO A 95 22.79 -26.83 -42.16
C PRO A 95 22.84 -25.39 -42.68
N ASP A 96 23.04 -24.44 -41.77
CA ASP A 96 23.19 -23.04 -42.14
C ASP A 96 24.34 -22.88 -43.14
N PRO A 97 24.12 -22.24 -44.31
CA PRO A 97 25.17 -22.07 -45.32
C PRO A 97 26.33 -21.18 -44.83
N ILE A 98 26.11 -20.41 -43.77
CA ILE A 98 27.11 -19.53 -43.14
C ILE A 98 27.58 -20.18 -41.84
N VAL A 99 28.66 -20.96 -41.94
CA VAL A 99 29.25 -21.72 -40.82
C VAL A 99 29.88 -20.80 -39.75
N LYS A 100 30.34 -19.61 -40.13
CA LYS A 100 31.05 -18.68 -39.25
C LYS A 100 30.27 -17.37 -39.10
N ARG A 101 29.52 -17.24 -38.00
CA ARG A 101 28.94 -15.95 -37.57
C ARG A 101 29.76 -15.35 -36.43
N ASN A 102 29.82 -14.03 -36.39
CA ASN A 102 30.47 -13.30 -35.30
C ASN A 102 29.65 -13.48 -34.01
N ARG A 103 30.09 -14.36 -33.11
CA ARG A 103 29.52 -14.52 -31.77
C ARG A 103 30.47 -14.03 -30.69
N VAL A 104 29.88 -13.68 -29.56
CA VAL A 104 30.62 -13.38 -28.34
C VAL A 104 31.31 -14.66 -27.84
N ARG A 105 32.64 -14.64 -27.72
CA ARG A 105 33.41 -15.75 -27.14
C ARG A 105 32.97 -16.01 -25.70
N THR A 106 32.92 -17.26 -25.26
CA THR A 106 32.64 -17.58 -23.86
C THR A 106 33.79 -17.13 -22.97
N ARG A 107 33.58 -17.02 -21.65
CA ARG A 107 34.65 -16.64 -20.72
C ARG A 107 35.84 -17.61 -20.78
N GLU A 108 35.58 -18.88 -21.07
CA GLU A 108 36.60 -19.92 -21.17
C GLU A 108 37.39 -19.82 -22.47
N GLU A 109 36.71 -19.55 -23.59
CA GLU A 109 37.33 -19.30 -24.90
C GLU A 109 38.15 -18.01 -24.96
N ARG A 110 37.87 -17.04 -24.09
CA ARG A 110 38.69 -15.82 -23.95
C ARG A 110 39.98 -16.05 -23.17
N LYS A 111 40.13 -17.16 -22.44
CA LYS A 111 41.35 -17.44 -21.70
C LYS A 111 42.49 -17.81 -22.65
N HIS A 112 43.70 -17.43 -22.29
CA HIS A 112 44.89 -17.83 -23.03
C HIS A 112 45.05 -19.37 -23.01
N PRO A 113 45.34 -20.03 -24.16
CA PRO A 113 45.37 -21.50 -24.26
C PRO A 113 46.38 -22.15 -23.31
N ILE A 114 47.52 -21.49 -23.05
CA ILE A 114 48.53 -21.96 -22.09
C ILE A 114 47.98 -22.02 -20.66
N LEU A 115 47.17 -21.04 -20.24
CA LEU A 115 46.58 -21.02 -18.90
C LEU A 115 45.55 -22.14 -18.75
N LEU A 116 44.78 -22.42 -19.82
CA LEU A 116 43.80 -23.49 -19.84
C LEU A 116 44.50 -24.85 -19.72
N ARG A 117 45.59 -25.09 -20.47
CA ARG A 117 46.43 -26.29 -20.33
C ARG A 117 47.01 -26.44 -18.92
N LYS A 118 47.55 -25.36 -18.33
CA LYS A 118 48.06 -25.36 -16.94
C LYS A 118 46.96 -25.62 -15.90
N GLU A 119 45.75 -25.09 -16.09
CA GLU A 119 44.60 -25.36 -15.22
C GLU A 119 44.17 -26.83 -15.31
N ILE A 120 44.13 -27.42 -16.51
CA ILE A 120 43.84 -28.85 -16.71
C ILE A 120 44.90 -29.72 -16.03
N GLN A 121 46.19 -29.45 -16.25
CA GLN A 121 47.27 -30.20 -15.62
C GLN A 121 47.28 -30.09 -14.08
N ARG A 122 46.93 -28.92 -13.53
CA ARG A 122 46.80 -28.76 -12.06
C ARG A 122 45.62 -29.56 -11.53
N LYS A 123 44.48 -29.57 -12.25
CA LYS A 123 43.31 -30.37 -11.88
C LYS A 123 43.56 -31.87 -11.98
N SER A 124 44.27 -32.34 -13.01
CA SER A 124 44.63 -33.77 -13.13
C SER A 124 45.58 -34.21 -12.02
N LYS A 125 46.45 -33.31 -11.54
CA LYS A 125 47.31 -33.51 -10.36
C LYS A 125 46.59 -33.31 -9.00
N GLY A 126 45.27 -33.05 -9.00
CA GLY A 126 44.48 -32.85 -7.77
C GLY A 126 44.72 -31.51 -7.05
N ILE A 127 45.47 -30.58 -7.65
CA ILE A 127 45.77 -29.26 -7.07
C ILE A 127 44.60 -28.32 -7.38
N LEU A 128 43.67 -28.22 -6.44
CA LEU A 128 42.48 -27.38 -6.53
C LEU A 128 42.73 -25.97 -5.96
N LYS A 129 42.06 -24.96 -6.51
CA LYS A 129 42.08 -23.61 -5.93
C LYS A 129 41.31 -23.59 -4.60
N LEU A 130 41.64 -22.68 -3.70
CA LEU A 130 40.97 -22.53 -2.39
C LEU A 130 39.44 -22.42 -2.52
N LYS A 131 38.96 -21.69 -3.53
CA LYS A 131 37.52 -21.58 -3.84
C LYS A 131 36.88 -22.92 -4.20
N GLU A 132 37.57 -23.76 -4.97
CA GLU A 132 37.09 -25.10 -5.34
C GLU A 132 37.09 -26.04 -4.13
N LYS A 133 38.14 -25.96 -3.29
CA LYS A 133 38.23 -26.72 -2.03
C LYS A 133 37.10 -26.37 -1.05
N LEU A 134 36.80 -25.08 -0.87
CA LEU A 134 35.66 -24.62 -0.07
C LEU A 134 34.33 -25.07 -0.66
N ALA A 135 34.17 -25.00 -1.98
CA ALA A 135 32.95 -25.46 -2.65
C ALA A 135 32.71 -26.96 -2.43
N LEU A 136 33.75 -27.80 -2.51
CA LEU A 136 33.65 -29.23 -2.20
C LEU A 136 33.30 -29.47 -0.73
N LYS A 137 33.94 -28.76 0.21
CA LYS A 137 33.62 -28.85 1.64
C LYS A 137 32.17 -28.49 1.92
N ASN A 138 31.69 -27.39 1.35
CA ASN A 138 30.30 -26.94 1.50
C ASN A 138 29.31 -27.91 0.87
N LYS A 139 29.66 -28.50 -0.28
CA LYS A 139 28.84 -29.53 -0.93
C LYS A 139 28.74 -30.79 -0.06
N ALA A 140 29.85 -31.25 0.50
CA ALA A 140 29.87 -32.39 1.44
C ALA A 140 29.01 -32.12 2.69
N LEU A 141 29.13 -30.93 3.29
CA LEU A 141 28.27 -30.52 4.41
C LEU A 141 26.78 -30.46 4.03
N ALA A 142 26.46 -29.96 2.83
CA ALA A 142 25.08 -29.90 2.35
C ALA A 142 24.50 -31.29 2.09
N ASP A 143 25.32 -32.21 1.56
CA ASP A 143 24.91 -33.60 1.31
C ASP A 143 24.73 -34.36 2.64
N LEU A 144 25.60 -34.16 3.63
CA LEU A 144 25.41 -34.67 5.00
C LEU A 144 24.12 -34.14 5.64
N LYS A 145 23.85 -32.83 5.55
CA LYS A 145 22.58 -32.25 6.04
C LYS A 145 21.36 -32.80 5.30
N ARG A 146 21.49 -33.09 4.01
CA ARG A 146 20.39 -33.67 3.20
C ARG A 146 20.17 -35.14 3.54
N ALA A 147 21.22 -35.89 3.83
CA ALA A 147 21.15 -37.28 4.30
C ALA A 147 20.53 -37.37 5.71
N ASN A 148 20.90 -36.46 6.61
CA ASN A 148 20.36 -36.37 7.97
C ASN A 148 18.98 -35.70 8.04
N ARG A 149 18.44 -35.20 6.92
CA ARG A 149 17.11 -34.60 6.89
C ARG A 149 16.08 -35.73 7.01
N PRO A 150 15.19 -35.72 8.01
CA PRO A 150 14.15 -36.72 8.11
C PRO A 150 13.26 -36.67 6.86
N ARG A 151 12.86 -37.85 6.37
CA ARG A 151 11.88 -37.94 5.28
C ARG A 151 10.53 -37.49 5.82
N ARG A 152 9.68 -36.94 4.96
CA ARG A 152 8.31 -36.53 5.33
C ARG A 152 7.57 -37.78 5.83
N GLY A 153 7.29 -37.85 7.13
CA GLY A 153 6.65 -38.99 7.79
C GLY A 153 7.54 -39.76 8.78
N ASP A 154 8.87 -39.63 8.67
CA ASP A 154 9.82 -40.28 9.59
C ASP A 154 10.18 -39.32 10.74
N PHE A 155 9.24 -39.13 11.68
CA PHE A 155 9.48 -38.37 12.91
C PHE A 155 9.93 -39.34 14.01
N LYS A 156 11.23 -39.62 14.09
CA LYS A 156 11.81 -40.48 15.15
C LYS A 156 11.95 -39.77 16.50
N GLU A 157 11.81 -38.44 16.51
CA GLU A 157 11.85 -37.66 17.73
C GLU A 157 10.45 -37.15 18.03
N ASP A 158 9.90 -37.57 19.17
CA ASP A 158 8.67 -37.01 19.68
C ASP A 158 8.95 -35.60 20.25
N ILE A 159 8.27 -34.62 19.66
CA ILE A 159 8.42 -33.20 19.98
C ILE A 159 7.68 -32.88 21.29
N TRP A 160 6.76 -33.75 21.71
CA TRP A 160 5.95 -33.60 22.92
C TRP A 160 6.60 -34.26 24.15
N ASP A 161 7.40 -35.32 23.96
CA ASP A 161 8.22 -35.92 25.02
C ASP A 161 9.51 -35.14 25.31
N LYS A 162 9.97 -34.32 24.37
CA LYS A 162 11.06 -33.38 24.63
C LYS A 162 10.53 -32.25 25.52
N LYS A 163 10.53 -32.47 26.84
CA LYS A 163 10.72 -31.36 27.79
C LYS A 163 11.93 -30.59 27.28
N ASN A 164 11.72 -29.33 26.90
CA ASN A 164 12.77 -28.44 26.43
C ASN A 164 13.83 -28.31 27.53
N THR A 165 14.77 -29.25 27.59
CA THR A 165 15.94 -29.24 28.46
C THR A 165 16.96 -28.32 27.79
N SER A 166 16.53 -27.09 27.48
CA SER A 166 17.41 -26.02 27.00
C SER A 166 18.14 -25.37 28.17
N LEU A 167 17.76 -25.72 29.40
CA LEU A 167 18.45 -25.43 30.63
C LEU A 167 18.95 -26.77 31.17
N PRO A 168 20.23 -26.91 31.58
CA PRO A 168 20.58 -28.00 32.47
C PRO A 168 19.61 -27.96 33.66
N GLU A 169 19.14 -29.13 34.09
CA GLU A 169 18.35 -29.30 35.33
C GLU A 169 19.25 -28.90 36.49
N ILE A 170 19.35 -27.60 36.70
CA ILE A 170 20.04 -27.01 37.82
C ILE A 170 19.01 -27.07 38.96
N ASP A 171 19.28 -27.88 39.97
CA ASP A 171 18.48 -27.91 41.20
C ASP A 171 18.49 -26.52 41.84
N THR A 172 17.38 -25.80 41.65
CA THR A 172 17.23 -24.41 42.10
C THR A 172 16.67 -24.30 43.50
N GLU A 173 16.31 -25.43 44.13
CA GLU A 173 15.65 -25.48 45.43
C GLU A 173 16.57 -25.04 46.58
N TRP A 174 17.86 -25.36 46.49
CA TRP A 174 18.86 -25.07 47.53
C TRP A 174 19.77 -23.87 47.21
N MET A 175 19.57 -23.20 46.07
CA MET A 175 20.41 -22.09 45.63
C MET A 175 19.74 -20.72 45.80
N THR A 176 20.49 -19.75 46.32
CA THR A 176 20.09 -18.35 46.39
C THR A 176 19.83 -17.76 45.00
N SER A 177 18.93 -16.79 44.89
CA SER A 177 18.61 -16.17 43.58
C SER A 177 19.82 -15.57 42.85
N ASP A 178 20.87 -15.19 43.57
CA ASP A 178 22.11 -14.65 43.01
C ASP A 178 23.06 -15.73 42.49
N THR A 179 23.17 -16.86 43.19
CA THR A 179 23.96 -18.02 42.74
C THR A 179 23.34 -18.65 41.49
N VAL A 180 22.00 -18.70 41.41
CA VAL A 180 21.28 -19.12 40.19
C VAL A 180 21.58 -18.16 39.01
N ARG A 181 21.68 -16.85 39.26
CA ARG A 181 22.04 -15.89 38.20
C ARG A 181 23.47 -16.07 37.74
N HIS A 182 24.40 -16.18 38.68
CA HIS A 182 25.83 -16.39 38.40
C HIS A 182 26.06 -17.66 37.58
N THR A 183 25.51 -18.79 37.99
CA THR A 183 25.63 -20.07 37.26
C THR A 183 25.03 -19.99 35.86
N LEU A 184 23.83 -19.40 35.71
CA LEU A 184 23.20 -19.18 34.42
C LEU A 184 24.03 -18.25 33.50
N THR A 185 24.65 -17.21 34.06
CA THR A 185 25.54 -16.32 33.28
C THR A 185 26.80 -17.02 32.80
N HIS A 186 27.43 -17.85 33.64
CA HIS A 186 28.60 -18.65 33.27
C HIS A 186 28.28 -19.74 32.25
N MET A 187 27.07 -20.31 32.31
CA MET A 187 26.54 -21.27 31.31
C MET A 187 26.07 -20.59 30.02
N GLY A 188 26.17 -19.26 29.90
CA GLY A 188 25.74 -18.50 28.73
C GLY A 188 24.23 -18.41 28.54
N VAL A 189 23.43 -18.89 29.51
CA VAL A 189 21.97 -18.88 29.44
C VAL A 189 21.40 -17.66 30.15
N LYS A 190 21.03 -16.63 29.40
CA LYS A 190 20.43 -15.41 29.98
C LYS A 190 18.92 -15.57 30.17
N LYS A 191 18.46 -15.82 31.41
CA LYS A 191 17.02 -15.76 31.76
C LYS A 191 16.55 -14.30 31.78
N ARG A 192 15.92 -13.83 30.70
CA ARG A 192 15.34 -12.49 30.63
C ARG A 192 13.93 -12.50 31.23
N LYS A 193 13.64 -11.61 32.18
CA LYS A 193 12.26 -11.37 32.62
C LYS A 193 11.51 -10.69 31.47
N LEU A 194 10.38 -11.27 31.06
CA LEU A 194 9.51 -10.61 30.08
C LEU A 194 8.81 -9.43 30.76
N PRO A 195 8.71 -8.26 30.09
CA PRO A 195 8.01 -7.11 30.64
C PRO A 195 6.50 -7.38 30.69
N THR A 196 5.83 -6.93 31.75
CA THR A 196 4.39 -7.12 31.95
C THR A 196 3.54 -6.52 30.83
N SER A 197 4.05 -5.51 30.12
CA SER A 197 3.41 -4.91 28.96
C SER A 197 3.19 -5.91 27.81
N LEU A 198 4.04 -6.92 27.66
CA LEU A 198 3.92 -7.92 26.60
C LEU A 198 2.71 -8.84 26.79
N HIS A 199 2.26 -9.03 28.03
CA HIS A 199 1.06 -9.81 28.33
C HIS A 199 -0.25 -9.04 28.08
N LYS A 200 -0.18 -7.70 27.94
CA LYS A 200 -1.36 -6.87 27.68
C LYS A 200 -1.74 -6.98 26.20
N LYS A 201 -2.95 -7.45 25.92
CA LYS A 201 -3.51 -7.45 24.56
C LYS A 201 -3.73 -6.01 24.09
N PRO A 202 -3.47 -5.71 22.79
CA PRO A 202 -3.59 -4.35 22.26
C PRO A 202 -5.05 -3.87 22.15
N SER A 203 -6.01 -4.78 22.04
CA SER A 203 -7.45 -4.53 21.96
C SER A 203 -8.25 -5.58 22.76
N VAL A 204 -9.49 -5.22 23.10
CA VAL A 204 -10.48 -6.12 23.74
C VAL A 204 -11.24 -6.96 22.71
N LEU A 205 -11.27 -6.53 21.45
CA LEU A 205 -12.00 -7.18 20.35
C LEU A 205 -11.56 -8.64 20.13
N PRO A 206 -12.51 -9.54 19.81
CA PRO A 206 -12.21 -10.94 19.50
C PRO A 206 -11.38 -11.04 18.23
N ALA A 207 -10.65 -12.15 18.07
CA ALA A 207 -9.83 -12.37 16.89
C ALA A 207 -10.66 -12.49 15.59
N ILE A 208 -11.89 -12.96 15.71
CA ILE A 208 -12.84 -13.18 14.64
C ILE A 208 -14.18 -12.68 15.14
N GLU A 209 -14.78 -11.72 14.43
CA GLU A 209 -16.14 -11.27 14.69
C GLU A 209 -17.13 -12.24 14.04
N ALA A 210 -18.22 -12.54 14.73
CA ALA A 210 -19.28 -13.37 14.15
C ALA A 210 -20.00 -12.55 13.07
N PRO A 211 -20.21 -13.10 11.86
CA PRO A 211 -20.95 -12.40 10.82
C PRO A 211 -22.42 -12.25 11.22
N HIS A 212 -23.09 -11.25 10.63
CA HIS A 212 -24.53 -11.04 10.84
C HIS A 212 -25.33 -12.24 10.29
N PRO A 213 -26.39 -12.73 10.99
CA PRO A 213 -27.16 -13.91 10.57
C PRO A 213 -27.76 -13.77 9.16
N GLY A 214 -28.14 -12.56 8.77
CA GLY A 214 -28.61 -12.22 7.41
C GLY A 214 -27.61 -12.47 6.27
N THR A 215 -26.33 -12.74 6.55
CA THR A 215 -25.34 -13.14 5.53
C THR A 215 -25.28 -14.64 5.27
N SER A 216 -26.05 -15.44 6.00
CA SER A 216 -26.12 -16.88 5.77
C SER A 216 -26.71 -17.20 4.39
N TYR A 217 -26.49 -18.43 3.90
CA TYR A 217 -27.00 -18.86 2.59
C TYR A 217 -28.52 -19.01 2.55
N ASN A 218 -29.15 -19.17 3.71
CA ASN A 218 -30.59 -19.31 3.90
C ASN A 218 -30.98 -18.58 5.19
N PRO A 219 -30.97 -17.24 5.19
CA PRO A 219 -31.27 -16.43 6.36
C PRO A 219 -32.78 -16.40 6.63
N SER A 220 -33.15 -16.10 7.87
CA SER A 220 -34.52 -15.67 8.19
C SER A 220 -34.81 -14.36 7.46
N TYR A 221 -36.07 -14.17 7.05
CA TYR A 221 -36.51 -12.96 6.34
C TYR A 221 -36.17 -11.68 7.15
N ASN A 222 -36.45 -11.69 8.45
CA ASN A 222 -36.18 -10.54 9.32
C ASN A 222 -34.68 -10.24 9.40
N ASP A 223 -33.85 -11.26 9.62
CA ASP A 223 -32.39 -11.10 9.73
C ASP A 223 -31.76 -10.59 8.42
N HIS A 224 -32.30 -11.01 7.27
CA HIS A 224 -31.86 -10.53 5.96
C HIS A 224 -32.29 -9.09 5.72
N GLN A 225 -33.53 -8.73 6.04
CA GLN A 225 -33.99 -7.34 5.97
C GLN A 225 -33.22 -6.42 6.91
N ASP A 226 -32.92 -6.84 8.13
CA ASP A 226 -32.15 -6.06 9.10
C ASP A 226 -30.73 -5.80 8.57
N LEU A 227 -30.10 -6.79 7.96
CA LEU A 227 -28.82 -6.64 7.27
C LEU A 227 -28.92 -5.61 6.14
N LEU A 228 -29.88 -5.78 5.23
CA LEU A 228 -30.08 -4.88 4.09
C LEU A 228 -30.39 -3.46 4.53
N ASN A 229 -31.22 -3.28 5.56
CA ASN A 229 -31.53 -1.99 6.15
C ASN A 229 -30.28 -1.33 6.75
N GLY A 230 -29.44 -2.11 7.43
CA GLY A 230 -28.16 -1.63 7.96
C GLY A 230 -27.19 -1.17 6.87
N ILE A 231 -27.16 -1.89 5.75
CA ILE A 231 -26.33 -1.56 4.59
C ILE A 231 -26.88 -0.32 3.87
N ALA A 232 -28.18 -0.28 3.60
CA ALA A 232 -28.85 0.84 2.95
C ALA A 232 -28.65 2.15 3.73
N LYS A 233 -28.71 2.10 5.07
CA LYS A 233 -28.42 3.28 5.92
C LYS A 233 -26.99 3.80 5.72
N LYS A 234 -26.00 2.90 5.69
CA LYS A 234 -24.58 3.27 5.44
C LYS A 234 -24.38 3.85 4.05
N GLU A 235 -25.00 3.26 3.03
CA GLU A 235 -24.94 3.79 1.65
C GLU A 235 -25.59 5.16 1.52
N LEU A 236 -26.73 5.38 2.18
CA LEU A 236 -27.38 6.69 2.21
C LEU A 236 -26.52 7.75 2.91
N GLU A 237 -25.74 7.38 3.93
CA GLU A 237 -24.77 8.28 4.57
C GLU A 237 -23.66 8.66 3.58
N LEU A 238 -23.07 7.69 2.88
CA LEU A 238 -22.05 7.94 1.85
C LEU A 238 -22.59 8.83 0.71
N MET A 239 -23.79 8.54 0.21
CA MET A 239 -24.44 9.36 -0.82
C MET A 239 -24.66 10.82 -0.37
N LYS A 240 -25.04 11.03 0.90
CA LYS A 240 -25.19 12.37 1.47
C LYS A 240 -23.84 13.09 1.59
N GLU A 241 -22.80 12.39 2.01
CA GLU A 241 -21.44 12.94 2.08
C GLU A 241 -20.92 13.32 0.70
N GLU A 242 -21.09 12.46 -0.31
CA GLU A 242 -20.74 12.74 -1.69
C GLU A 242 -21.53 13.93 -2.25
N ALA A 243 -22.84 13.99 -2.03
CA ALA A 243 -23.68 15.11 -2.44
C ALA A 243 -23.25 16.42 -1.76
N HIS A 244 -22.90 16.36 -0.48
CA HIS A 244 -22.37 17.50 0.27
C HIS A 244 -21.01 17.95 -0.29
N LEU A 245 -20.08 17.02 -0.52
CA LEU A 245 -18.77 17.32 -1.12
C LEU A 245 -18.94 17.92 -2.51
N ASN A 246 -19.79 17.35 -3.36
CA ASN A 246 -20.11 17.90 -4.67
C ASN A 246 -20.69 19.32 -4.56
N ARG A 247 -21.62 19.55 -3.63
CA ARG A 247 -22.14 20.90 -3.40
C ARG A 247 -21.04 21.88 -2.99
N VAL A 248 -20.16 21.50 -2.06
CA VAL A 248 -19.12 22.37 -1.49
C VAL A 248 -17.95 22.58 -2.46
N THR A 249 -17.59 21.59 -3.27
CA THR A 249 -16.46 21.69 -4.22
C THR A 249 -16.89 22.05 -5.62
N THR A 250 -17.77 21.29 -6.27
CA THR A 250 -18.07 21.52 -7.69
C THR A 250 -19.08 22.64 -7.90
N LYS A 251 -20.08 22.79 -7.01
CA LYS A 251 -21.13 23.82 -7.19
C LYS A 251 -20.77 25.19 -6.62
N MET A 252 -19.93 25.27 -5.58
CA MET A 252 -19.52 26.58 -5.03
C MET A 252 -18.44 27.28 -5.85
N PHE A 253 -17.57 26.53 -6.55
CA PHE A 253 -16.51 27.12 -7.36
C PHE A 253 -16.96 27.23 -8.83
N LYS A 254 -17.34 28.44 -9.26
CA LYS A 254 -17.48 28.76 -10.69
C LYS A 254 -16.09 28.69 -11.35
N LYS A 255 -15.97 28.05 -12.51
CA LYS A 255 -14.73 28.16 -13.30
C LYS A 255 -14.62 29.60 -13.81
N VAL A 256 -13.71 30.37 -13.22
CA VAL A 256 -13.40 31.76 -13.59
C VAL A 256 -12.34 31.76 -14.69
N SER A 257 -12.45 32.65 -15.68
CA SER A 257 -11.43 32.79 -16.74
C SER A 257 -10.11 33.32 -16.15
N LEU A 258 -9.00 33.16 -16.87
CA LEU A 258 -7.70 33.68 -16.39
C LEU A 258 -7.77 35.21 -16.18
N ASP A 259 -8.38 35.94 -17.10
CA ASP A 259 -8.51 37.40 -17.04
C ASP A 259 -9.36 37.88 -15.87
N GLU A 260 -10.50 37.22 -15.61
CA GLU A 260 -11.34 37.51 -14.44
C GLU A 260 -10.61 37.21 -13.13
N LYS A 261 -9.77 36.15 -13.09
CA LYS A 261 -8.94 35.85 -11.93
C LYS A 261 -7.89 36.92 -11.68
N HIS A 262 -7.25 37.44 -12.74
CA HIS A 262 -6.31 38.56 -12.63
C HIS A 262 -6.99 39.82 -12.09
N LYS A 263 -8.18 40.16 -12.60
CA LYS A 263 -8.98 41.30 -12.10
C LYS A 263 -9.37 41.15 -10.63
N ASN A 264 -9.84 39.97 -10.22
CA ASN A 264 -10.19 39.72 -8.82
C ASN A 264 -8.96 39.79 -7.90
N THR A 265 -7.83 39.23 -8.32
CA THR A 265 -6.57 39.31 -7.56
C THR A 265 -6.12 40.76 -7.41
N LEU A 266 -6.22 41.55 -8.48
CA LEU A 266 -5.89 42.97 -8.45
C LEU A 266 -6.83 43.71 -7.49
N LYS A 267 -8.15 43.44 -7.55
CA LYS A 267 -9.15 44.01 -6.63
C LYS A 267 -8.85 43.69 -5.15
N GLU A 268 -8.53 42.43 -4.84
CA GLU A 268 -8.13 41.98 -3.50
C GLU A 268 -6.83 42.67 -3.02
N LEU A 269 -5.86 42.86 -3.92
CA LEU A 269 -4.61 43.57 -3.61
C LEU A 269 -4.80 45.07 -3.41
N THR A 270 -5.83 45.65 -4.03
CA THR A 270 -6.18 47.08 -3.89
C THR A 270 -7.14 47.35 -2.73
N GLU A 271 -7.77 46.32 -2.14
CA GLU A 271 -8.69 46.46 -1.01
C GLU A 271 -7.93 46.96 0.23
N GLY A 272 -8.30 48.15 0.72
CA GLY A 272 -7.63 48.80 1.84
C GLY A 272 -6.67 49.93 1.46
N LEU A 273 -6.42 50.16 0.16
CA LEU A 273 -5.87 51.43 -0.29
C LEU A 273 -7.03 52.43 -0.52
N PRO A 274 -6.90 53.71 -0.12
CA PRO A 274 -7.91 54.74 -0.33
C PRO A 274 -7.91 55.21 -1.80
N ILE A 275 -8.03 54.28 -2.74
CA ILE A 275 -8.18 54.57 -4.16
C ILE A 275 -9.69 54.72 -4.40
N LYS A 276 -10.15 55.95 -4.64
CA LYS A 276 -11.52 56.20 -5.09
C LYS A 276 -11.79 55.34 -6.34
N GLU A 277 -12.83 54.51 -6.32
CA GLU A 277 -13.13 53.52 -7.37
C GLU A 277 -13.18 54.13 -8.78
N ASP A 278 -13.46 55.43 -8.89
CA ASP A 278 -13.49 56.21 -10.14
C ASP A 278 -12.11 56.43 -10.80
N LYS A 279 -10.98 56.14 -10.11
CA LYS A 279 -9.61 56.33 -10.64
C LYS A 279 -8.94 55.04 -11.15
N LEU A 280 -9.58 53.87 -11.05
CA LEU A 280 -8.99 52.60 -11.54
C LEU A 280 -9.16 52.38 -13.05
N GLU A 281 -10.07 53.12 -13.71
CA GLU A 281 -10.23 53.11 -15.17
C GLU A 281 -9.50 54.27 -15.88
N GLN A 282 -8.93 55.22 -15.14
CA GLN A 282 -8.17 56.35 -15.69
C GLN A 282 -7.00 56.72 -14.78
N SER A 283 -5.79 56.36 -15.19
CA SER A 283 -4.58 57.02 -14.69
C SER A 283 -3.57 57.18 -15.82
N ASP A 284 -3.91 58.01 -16.80
CA ASP A 284 -2.96 58.91 -17.45
C ASP A 284 -3.13 60.30 -16.79
N ASN A 285 -1.99 60.84 -16.34
CA ASN A 285 -1.73 62.24 -15.97
C ASN A 285 -2.27 62.81 -14.63
N ASN A 286 -1.26 63.36 -13.93
CA ASN A 286 -1.20 64.58 -13.13
C ASN A 286 -1.75 64.64 -11.70
N ASP A 287 -0.78 64.96 -10.82
CA ASP A 287 -0.73 66.07 -9.87
C ASP A 287 -1.89 66.25 -8.89
N ASN A 288 -1.61 66.09 -7.60
CA ASN A 288 -1.10 67.20 -6.78
C ASN A 288 -0.92 66.76 -5.32
N ASP A 289 0.07 67.39 -4.71
CA ASP A 289 0.35 67.46 -3.27
C ASP A 289 -0.88 67.89 -2.47
N ASP A 290 -0.97 67.42 -1.22
CA ASP A 290 -1.20 68.31 -0.09
C ASP A 290 -0.73 67.62 1.20
N ASP A 291 0.23 68.27 1.86
CA ASP A 291 0.62 68.10 3.25
C ASP A 291 -0.54 68.55 4.14
N ASP A 292 -0.81 67.80 5.22
CA ASP A 292 -1.49 68.34 6.41
C ASP A 292 -0.79 67.75 7.65
N ASP A 293 0.07 68.57 8.23
CA ASP A 293 0.49 68.53 9.63
C ASP A 293 -0.72 68.90 10.49
N ASP A 294 -1.10 68.04 11.45
CA ASP A 294 -2.07 68.37 12.48
C ASP A 294 -1.42 68.27 13.87
N ASP A 295 -1.62 69.35 14.61
CA ASP A 295 -0.91 69.81 15.80
C ASP A 295 -1.35 68.99 17.03
N ASP A 296 -0.41 68.26 17.66
CA ASP A 296 -0.67 67.44 18.84
C ASP A 296 -0.79 68.37 20.07
N THR A 297 -2.02 68.59 20.52
CA THR A 297 -2.32 69.43 21.68
C THR A 297 -1.84 68.76 22.97
N ASP A 298 -0.75 69.28 23.53
CA ASP A 298 -0.23 68.99 24.87
C ASP A 298 -1.33 69.14 25.95
N MET A 299 -1.72 68.02 26.56
CA MET A 299 -2.59 67.98 27.74
C MET A 299 -1.74 67.89 29.02
N ASP A 300 -1.57 69.03 29.69
CA ASP A 300 -0.93 69.15 31.00
C ASP A 300 -1.63 68.27 32.07
N HIS A 301 -0.99 67.17 32.47
CA HIS A 301 -1.34 66.40 33.66
C HIS A 301 -0.64 66.93 34.91
N ASN A 302 -1.21 67.97 35.52
CA ASN A 302 -0.83 68.43 36.85
C ASN A 302 -1.44 67.54 37.96
N ILE A 303 -0.72 66.48 38.36
CA ILE A 303 -1.01 65.72 39.59
C ILE A 303 -0.32 66.43 40.76
N THR A 304 -1.05 67.28 41.47
CA THR A 304 -0.57 67.90 42.72
C THR A 304 -1.04 67.09 43.93
N SER A 305 -0.16 66.28 44.50
CA SER A 305 -0.40 65.69 45.83
C SER A 305 -0.14 66.74 46.92
N ILE A 306 -1.12 67.62 47.15
CA ILE A 306 -1.08 68.62 48.23
C ILE A 306 -1.48 67.91 49.53
N ASN A 307 -0.63 67.05 50.08
CA ASN A 307 -0.79 66.65 51.47
C ASN A 307 0.00 67.62 52.35
N PRO A 308 -0.66 68.51 53.12
CA PRO A 308 0.05 69.45 53.99
C PRO A 308 0.89 68.69 55.03
N PRO A 309 2.03 69.26 55.50
CA PRO A 309 2.92 68.61 56.45
C PRO A 309 2.15 68.19 57.71
N VAL A 310 2.35 66.94 58.15
CA VAL A 310 1.65 66.32 59.28
C VAL A 310 1.97 67.07 60.58
N LYS A 311 1.13 68.02 60.96
CA LYS A 311 1.22 68.72 62.24
C LYS A 311 0.68 67.82 63.34
N ASN A 312 1.53 67.46 64.32
CA ASN A 312 1.15 66.64 65.46
C ASN A 312 0.32 67.45 66.48
N LYS A 313 -0.96 67.67 66.17
CA LYS A 313 -1.92 68.32 67.07
C LYS A 313 -2.33 67.34 68.17
N LYS A 314 -1.82 67.53 69.39
CA LYS A 314 -2.24 66.75 70.56
C LYS A 314 -3.74 66.96 70.79
N LYS A 315 -4.51 65.87 70.74
CA LYS A 315 -5.97 65.92 70.90
C LYS A 315 -6.33 66.21 72.35
N THR A 316 -7.29 67.11 72.56
CA THR A 316 -7.87 67.39 73.87
C THR A 316 -8.61 66.16 74.42
N LEU A 317 -8.80 66.06 75.75
CA LEU A 317 -9.53 64.96 76.38
C LEU A 317 -10.96 64.81 75.81
N VAL A 318 -11.63 65.93 75.53
CA VAL A 318 -12.97 65.97 74.91
C VAL A 318 -12.94 65.40 73.48
N ALA A 319 -11.94 65.78 72.67
CA ALA A 319 -11.76 65.22 71.32
C ALA A 319 -11.45 63.71 71.34
N ARG A 320 -10.70 63.23 72.35
CA ARG A 320 -10.42 61.80 72.54
C ARG A 320 -11.67 61.01 72.95
N ARG A 321 -12.52 61.58 73.81
CA ARG A 321 -13.82 61.01 74.20
C ARG A 321 -14.76 60.92 72.99
N LYS A 322 -14.94 62.01 72.24
CA LYS A 322 -15.76 62.05 71.02
C LYS A 322 -15.28 61.08 69.94
N GLN A 323 -13.96 60.92 69.78
CA GLN A 323 -13.39 59.93 68.87
C GLN A 323 -13.65 58.48 69.32
N LYS A 324 -13.58 58.21 70.64
CA LYS A 324 -13.91 56.89 71.20
C LYS A 324 -15.38 56.56 70.95
N GLU A 325 -16.28 57.51 71.18
CA GLU A 325 -17.71 57.38 70.90
C GLU A 325 -17.98 57.14 69.41
N GLN A 326 -17.35 57.90 68.51
CA GLN A 326 -17.45 57.67 67.05
C GLN A 326 -16.93 56.30 66.62
N LYS A 327 -15.81 55.82 67.19
CA LYS A 327 -15.30 54.46 66.92
C LYS A 327 -16.27 53.38 67.38
N ILE A 328 -16.85 53.53 68.57
CA ILE A 328 -17.86 52.60 69.10
C ILE A 328 -19.11 52.61 68.21
N LEU A 329 -19.56 53.79 67.77
CA LEU A 329 -20.71 53.95 66.88
C LEU A 329 -20.42 53.29 65.51
N ALA A 330 -19.25 53.54 64.92
CA ALA A 330 -18.82 52.91 63.68
C ALA A 330 -18.74 51.38 63.81
N HIS A 331 -18.24 50.86 64.93
CA HIS A 331 -18.21 49.44 65.21
C HIS A 331 -19.62 48.83 65.32
N LYS A 332 -20.55 49.50 66.03
CA LYS A 332 -21.96 49.08 66.11
C LYS A 332 -22.63 49.09 64.73
N LEU A 333 -22.39 50.12 63.91
CA LEU A 333 -22.91 50.16 62.53
C LEU A 333 -22.32 49.05 61.67
N ALA A 334 -21.04 48.73 61.82
CA ALA A 334 -20.40 47.62 61.13
C ALA A 334 -20.99 46.26 61.55
N GLN A 335 -21.24 46.06 62.84
CA GLN A 335 -21.92 44.87 63.36
C GLN A 335 -23.34 44.74 62.81
N ALA A 336 -24.14 45.82 62.83
CA ALA A 336 -25.48 45.83 62.27
C ALA A 336 -25.48 45.57 60.75
N LYS A 337 -24.50 46.09 60.01
CA LYS A 337 -24.30 45.75 58.59
C LYS A 337 -23.97 44.28 58.40
N LEU A 338 -23.12 43.69 59.24
CA LEU A 338 -22.81 42.26 59.21
C LEU A 338 -24.03 41.39 59.48
N GLU A 339 -24.85 41.73 60.47
CA GLU A 339 -26.10 41.02 60.76
C GLU A 339 -27.08 41.09 59.59
N LYS A 340 -27.25 42.29 58.99
CA LYS A 340 -28.04 42.44 57.76
C LYS A 340 -27.51 41.58 56.61
N ARG A 341 -26.17 41.48 56.46
CA ARG A 341 -25.55 40.60 55.46
C ARG A 341 -25.88 39.13 55.73
N LYS A 342 -25.72 38.65 56.97
CA LYS A 342 -26.08 37.29 57.36
C LYS A 342 -27.53 36.95 57.02
N VAL A 343 -28.48 37.85 57.31
CA VAL A 343 -29.89 37.68 56.95
C VAL A 343 -30.07 37.60 55.43
N SER A 344 -29.43 38.48 54.67
CA SER A 344 -29.46 38.41 53.19
C SER A 344 -28.84 37.13 52.63
N ASP A 345 -27.80 36.61 53.26
CA ASP A 345 -27.13 35.38 52.85
C ASP A 345 -28.02 34.15 53.11
N ILE A 346 -28.82 34.14 54.18
CA ILE A 346 -29.85 33.12 54.42
C ILE A 346 -30.83 33.05 53.24
N TYR A 347 -31.27 34.20 52.71
CA TYR A 347 -32.14 34.22 51.53
C TYR A 347 -31.43 33.74 50.24
N LYS A 348 -30.13 33.98 50.12
CA LYS A 348 -29.31 33.47 49.00
C LYS A 348 -29.12 31.95 49.04
N LEU A 349 -29.24 31.29 50.20
CA LEU A 349 -29.05 29.84 50.31
C LEU A 349 -29.93 29.06 49.34
N LYS A 350 -31.21 29.46 49.16
CA LYS A 350 -32.12 28.80 48.22
C LYS A 350 -31.65 28.95 46.76
N LEU A 351 -31.08 30.10 46.42
CA LEU A 351 -30.53 30.37 45.09
C LEU A 351 -29.26 29.55 44.87
N LEU A 352 -28.36 29.51 45.87
CA LEU A 352 -27.15 28.70 45.85
C LEU A 352 -27.48 27.20 45.74
N GLN A 353 -28.49 26.71 46.46
CA GLN A 353 -28.94 25.33 46.36
C GLN A 353 -29.45 25.00 44.95
N LYS A 354 -30.30 25.86 44.36
CA LYS A 354 -30.73 25.68 42.96
C LYS A 354 -29.56 25.69 41.97
N GLN A 355 -28.55 26.53 42.21
CA GLN A 355 -27.33 26.58 41.39
C GLN A 355 -26.50 25.31 41.54
N ILE A 356 -26.34 24.80 42.76
CA ILE A 356 -25.66 23.53 43.06
C ILE A 356 -26.40 22.38 42.38
N ASP A 357 -27.71 22.25 42.56
CA ASP A 357 -28.53 21.20 41.93
C ASP A 357 -28.42 21.23 40.40
N ALA A 358 -28.47 22.42 39.79
CA ALA A 358 -28.32 22.58 38.35
C ALA A 358 -26.91 22.20 37.88
N LYS A 359 -25.87 22.53 38.66
CA LYS A 359 -24.48 22.17 38.36
C LYS A 359 -24.27 20.67 38.51
N GLU A 360 -24.75 20.05 39.58
CA GLU A 360 -24.67 18.61 39.82
C GLU A 360 -25.40 17.81 38.73
N LYS A 361 -26.59 18.24 38.30
CA LYS A 361 -27.31 17.61 37.17
C LYS A 361 -26.50 17.66 35.88
N LYS A 362 -25.90 18.82 35.56
CA LYS A 362 -25.03 18.96 34.38
C LYS A 362 -23.78 18.09 34.48
N GLU A 363 -23.14 18.06 35.64
CA GLU A 363 -21.94 17.25 35.89
C GLU A 363 -22.21 15.75 35.78
N LYS A 364 -23.36 15.27 36.30
CA LYS A 364 -23.80 13.87 36.16
C LYS A 364 -23.95 13.47 34.69
N VAL A 365 -24.68 14.26 33.89
CA VAL A 365 -24.83 14.01 32.45
C VAL A 365 -23.48 14.00 31.72
N LEU A 366 -22.58 14.92 32.06
CA LEU A 366 -21.24 14.98 31.47
C LEU A 366 -20.40 13.76 31.89
N GLN A 367 -20.50 13.32 33.15
CA GLN A 367 -19.84 12.13 33.67
C GLN A 367 -20.31 10.87 32.96
N GLU A 368 -21.61 10.70 32.76
CA GLU A 368 -22.21 9.60 31.99
C GLU A 368 -21.69 9.59 30.55
N LYS A 369 -21.74 10.74 29.87
CA LYS A 369 -21.16 10.88 28.51
C LYS A 369 -19.68 10.55 28.46
N ARG A 370 -18.88 11.01 29.44
CA ARG A 370 -17.44 10.66 29.52
C ARG A 370 -17.23 9.18 29.72
N HIS A 371 -18.05 8.53 30.53
CA HIS A 371 -17.98 7.11 30.79
C HIS A 371 -18.35 6.28 29.55
N GLU A 372 -19.42 6.65 28.85
CA GLU A 372 -19.80 6.05 27.56
C GLU A 372 -18.71 6.21 26.50
N GLN A 373 -18.14 7.41 26.36
CA GLN A 373 -17.02 7.64 25.44
C GLN A 373 -15.79 6.82 25.82
N LYS A 374 -15.50 6.64 27.11
CA LYS A 374 -14.37 5.82 27.57
C LYS A 374 -14.57 4.34 27.25
N LYS A 375 -15.81 3.85 27.37
CA LYS A 375 -16.20 2.50 26.93
C LYS A 375 -16.04 2.37 25.42
N LEU A 376 -16.56 3.31 24.63
CA LEU A 376 -16.45 3.30 23.18
C LEU A 376 -14.98 3.28 22.72
N LYS A 377 -14.15 4.19 23.26
CA LYS A 377 -12.71 4.30 22.96
C LYS A 377 -11.90 3.07 23.36
N SER A 378 -12.39 2.25 24.30
CA SER A 378 -11.72 1.00 24.68
C SER A 378 -11.87 -0.10 23.63
N VAL A 379 -12.98 -0.05 22.88
CA VAL A 379 -13.32 -0.99 21.80
C VAL A 379 -12.85 -0.44 20.44
N GLU A 380 -12.86 0.88 20.27
CA GLU A 380 -12.48 1.57 19.05
C GLU A 380 -11.04 1.27 18.60
N THR A 381 -10.85 1.26 17.29
CA THR A 381 -9.55 1.08 16.65
C THR A 381 -8.68 2.31 16.87
N LYS A 382 -7.45 2.13 17.34
CA LYS A 382 -6.50 3.23 17.56
C LYS A 382 -5.80 3.59 16.25
N THR A 383 -5.50 4.88 16.08
CA THR A 383 -4.70 5.37 14.94
C THR A 383 -3.22 5.10 15.17
N LEU A 384 -2.71 4.00 14.64
CA LEU A 384 -1.29 3.60 14.77
C LEU A 384 -0.36 4.25 13.73
N SER A 385 -0.90 4.74 12.61
CA SER A 385 -0.14 5.40 11.54
C SER A 385 -0.84 6.68 11.07
N LYS A 386 -0.24 7.37 10.10
CA LYS A 386 -0.85 8.52 9.41
C LYS A 386 -2.17 8.16 8.72
N VAL A 387 -2.34 6.91 8.29
CA VAL A 387 -3.54 6.44 7.60
C VAL A 387 -4.57 6.04 8.64
N LYS A 388 -5.82 6.49 8.50
CA LYS A 388 -6.91 6.07 9.39
C LYS A 388 -7.37 4.67 9.00
N PHE A 389 -7.86 3.91 9.97
CA PHE A 389 -8.47 2.62 9.67
C PHE A 389 -9.81 2.85 8.98
N GLU A 390 -9.98 2.20 7.84
CA GLU A 390 -11.26 2.13 7.12
C GLU A 390 -11.84 0.72 7.29
N PRO A 391 -13.06 0.58 7.82
CA PRO A 391 -13.71 -0.72 7.96
C PRO A 391 -13.96 -1.37 6.59
N VAL A 392 -14.06 -2.69 6.57
CA VAL A 392 -14.42 -3.42 5.34
C VAL A 392 -15.91 -3.29 5.11
N GLU A 393 -16.31 -3.00 3.87
CA GLU A 393 -17.70 -3.07 3.44
C GLU A 393 -18.26 -4.48 3.70
N PRO A 394 -19.40 -4.59 4.39
CA PRO A 394 -19.99 -5.90 4.68
C PRO A 394 -20.41 -6.58 3.38
N SER A 395 -19.98 -7.82 3.18
CA SER A 395 -20.45 -8.66 2.07
C SER A 395 -21.89 -9.10 2.33
N PHE A 396 -22.77 -8.94 1.34
CA PHE A 396 -24.17 -9.37 1.40
C PHE A 396 -24.65 -9.94 0.07
N THR A 397 -25.74 -10.70 0.12
CA THR A 397 -26.50 -11.20 -1.03
C THR A 397 -27.79 -10.41 -1.19
N LEU A 398 -28.15 -10.07 -2.43
CA LEU A 398 -29.48 -9.54 -2.74
C LEU A 398 -30.53 -10.66 -2.63
N ALA A 399 -31.80 -10.28 -2.48
CA ALA A 399 -32.89 -11.25 -2.38
C ALA A 399 -33.01 -12.13 -3.63
N GLU A 400 -32.73 -11.57 -4.82
CA GLU A 400 -32.76 -12.27 -6.11
C GLU A 400 -31.65 -13.32 -6.25
N GLU A 401 -30.53 -13.12 -5.56
CA GLU A 401 -29.36 -13.99 -5.60
C GLU A 401 -29.42 -15.11 -4.55
N LEU A 402 -30.43 -15.08 -3.67
CA LEU A 402 -30.60 -16.04 -2.59
C LEU A 402 -31.20 -17.35 -3.14
N THR A 403 -30.37 -18.38 -3.26
CA THR A 403 -30.74 -19.64 -3.92
C THR A 403 -31.29 -20.72 -2.98
N GLY A 404 -31.19 -20.54 -1.65
CA GLY A 404 -31.62 -21.50 -0.62
C GLY A 404 -30.83 -22.82 -0.55
N ASN A 405 -30.02 -23.14 -1.57
CA ASN A 405 -29.31 -24.40 -1.73
C ASN A 405 -27.79 -24.20 -1.84
N LEU A 406 -27.01 -24.92 -1.03
CA LEU A 406 -25.55 -24.77 -0.97
C LEU A 406 -24.82 -25.04 -2.31
N ARG A 407 -25.41 -25.85 -3.19
CA ARG A 407 -24.85 -26.15 -4.53
C ARG A 407 -24.77 -24.92 -5.44
N ASN A 408 -25.70 -23.99 -5.28
CA ASN A 408 -25.85 -22.82 -6.14
C ASN A 408 -25.32 -21.54 -5.48
N VAL A 409 -24.81 -21.63 -4.24
CA VAL A 409 -24.29 -20.47 -3.50
C VAL A 409 -23.01 -19.98 -4.16
N THR A 410 -23.01 -18.70 -4.53
CA THR A 410 -21.81 -18.00 -4.99
C THR A 410 -20.95 -17.61 -3.78
N ARG A 411 -19.63 -17.64 -3.95
CA ARG A 411 -18.71 -17.21 -2.90
C ARG A 411 -18.62 -15.69 -2.90
N ILE A 412 -18.81 -15.09 -1.73
CA ILE A 412 -18.83 -13.63 -1.58
C ILE A 412 -17.76 -13.22 -0.57
N GLY A 413 -17.06 -12.13 -0.88
CA GLY A 413 -16.02 -11.56 -0.02
C GLY A 413 -14.64 -12.20 -0.18
N ASN A 414 -13.65 -11.58 0.45
CA ASN A 414 -12.27 -12.04 0.46
C ASN A 414 -11.78 -12.22 1.91
N LEU A 415 -11.54 -13.47 2.29
CA LEU A 415 -11.08 -13.83 3.63
C LEU A 415 -9.74 -13.17 4.00
N LEU A 416 -8.84 -12.99 3.04
CA LEU A 416 -7.55 -12.34 3.32
C LEU A 416 -7.75 -10.86 3.66
N LYS A 417 -8.67 -10.17 2.96
CA LYS A 417 -9.01 -8.77 3.24
C LYS A 417 -9.65 -8.63 4.63
N ASP A 418 -10.57 -9.53 4.97
CA ASP A 418 -11.22 -9.59 6.28
C ASP A 418 -10.19 -9.82 7.41
N ARG A 419 -9.35 -10.86 7.31
CA ARG A 419 -8.31 -11.15 8.33
C ARG A 419 -7.31 -10.01 8.47
N TYR A 420 -6.88 -9.40 7.37
CA TYR A 420 -5.98 -8.26 7.39
C TYR A 420 -6.60 -7.06 8.11
N LYS A 421 -7.88 -6.79 7.86
CA LYS A 421 -8.62 -5.69 8.48
C LYS A 421 -8.97 -5.96 9.94
N SER A 422 -9.26 -7.20 10.32
CA SER A 422 -9.35 -7.63 11.72
C SER A 422 -8.05 -7.40 12.50
N LEU A 423 -6.88 -7.65 11.89
CA LEU A 423 -5.59 -7.35 12.53
C LEU A 423 -5.37 -5.85 12.72
N GLN A 424 -5.86 -5.03 11.78
CA GLN A 424 -5.83 -3.57 11.91
C GLN A 424 -6.78 -3.08 13.00
N GLN A 425 -8.01 -3.60 13.02
CA GLN A 425 -9.04 -3.26 14.00
C GLN A 425 -8.59 -3.61 15.42
N ARG A 426 -7.85 -4.72 15.57
CA ARG A 426 -7.24 -5.15 16.85
C ARG A 426 -5.95 -4.42 17.22
N ASN A 427 -5.54 -3.40 16.47
CA ASN A 427 -4.31 -2.63 16.72
C ASN A 427 -3.04 -3.51 16.73
N ILE A 428 -3.03 -4.63 15.99
CA ILE A 428 -1.85 -5.50 15.83
C ILE A 428 -1.00 -5.02 14.65
N VAL A 429 -1.67 -4.63 13.56
CA VAL A 429 -1.04 -4.13 12.33
C VAL A 429 -1.52 -2.71 12.08
N ALA A 430 -0.61 -1.80 11.78
CA ALA A 430 -0.99 -0.44 11.42
C ALA A 430 -1.60 -0.39 10.00
N PRO A 431 -2.65 0.42 9.76
CA PRO A 431 -3.14 0.66 8.41
C PRO A 431 -2.09 1.37 7.57
N ALA A 432 -1.96 0.98 6.30
CA ALA A 432 -0.98 1.54 5.37
C ALA A 432 -1.49 1.46 3.93
N ASN A 433 -1.07 2.43 3.12
CA ASN A 433 -1.36 2.46 1.69
C ASN A 433 -0.24 1.78 0.91
N ILE A 434 -0.60 1.14 -0.21
CA ILE A 434 0.37 0.51 -1.10
C ILE A 434 1.21 1.61 -1.77
N VAL A 435 2.53 1.55 -1.56
CA VAL A 435 3.47 2.48 -2.20
C VAL A 435 3.91 1.88 -3.54
N LEU A 436 3.25 2.31 -4.64
CA LEU A 436 3.49 1.78 -5.99
C LEU A 436 4.87 2.14 -6.56
N LYS A 437 5.33 3.37 -6.31
CA LYS A 437 6.62 3.87 -6.80
C LYS A 437 7.46 4.31 -5.62
N ARG A 438 8.66 3.74 -5.49
CA ARG A 438 9.68 4.29 -4.60
C ARG A 438 10.13 5.63 -5.17
N THR A 439 10.09 6.69 -4.37
CA THR A 439 10.64 8.00 -4.72
C THR A 439 12.15 7.90 -4.83
N LYS A 440 12.63 7.47 -5.99
CA LYS A 440 14.05 7.53 -6.35
C LYS A 440 14.26 8.82 -7.12
N ALA A 441 15.36 9.52 -6.82
CA ALA A 441 15.80 10.62 -7.66
C ALA A 441 15.93 10.15 -9.12
N LYS A 442 15.53 11.00 -10.08
CA LYS A 442 15.73 10.72 -11.50
C LYS A 442 17.23 10.62 -11.76
N VAL A 443 17.73 9.41 -12.03
CA VAL A 443 19.14 9.22 -12.41
C VAL A 443 19.29 9.74 -13.83
N LYS A 444 20.15 10.76 -14.02
CA LYS A 444 20.51 11.25 -15.36
C LYS A 444 21.18 10.10 -16.12
N ARG A 445 20.60 9.70 -17.25
CA ARG A 445 21.16 8.67 -18.13
C ARG A 445 21.82 9.39 -19.29
N TYR A 446 23.13 9.24 -19.40
CA TYR A 446 23.89 9.75 -20.53
C TYR A 446 24.06 8.61 -21.54
N ILE A 447 23.88 8.91 -22.82
CA ILE A 447 24.33 8.02 -23.89
C ILE A 447 25.86 8.05 -23.83
N LYS A 448 26.50 6.88 -23.75
CA LYS A 448 27.95 6.79 -23.80
C LYS A 448 28.43 7.41 -25.13
N SER A 449 29.54 8.14 -25.10
CA SER A 449 30.16 8.74 -26.29
C SER A 449 30.18 7.80 -27.49
N ASP A 450 30.56 6.54 -27.24
CA ASP A 450 30.76 5.52 -28.27
C ASP A 450 29.47 5.03 -28.93
N HIS A 451 28.30 5.33 -28.34
CA HIS A 451 26.98 4.93 -28.83
C HIS A 451 26.18 6.12 -29.36
N LYS A 452 26.80 7.30 -29.44
CA LYS A 452 26.24 8.47 -30.11
C LYS A 452 26.34 8.23 -31.61
N ILE A 453 25.34 7.57 -32.18
CA ILE A 453 25.20 7.48 -33.63
C ILE A 453 24.93 8.91 -34.09
N ASN A 454 25.91 9.51 -34.76
CA ASN A 454 25.70 10.77 -35.47
C ASN A 454 24.65 10.50 -36.53
N GLN A 455 23.38 10.85 -36.26
CA GLN A 455 22.40 11.00 -37.31
C GLN A 455 22.91 12.16 -38.17
N LYS A 456 23.53 11.81 -39.30
CA LYS A 456 23.75 12.77 -40.38
C LYS A 456 22.37 13.12 -40.91
N GLU A 457 22.07 14.42 -40.89
CA GLU A 457 20.94 15.03 -41.59
C GLU A 457 20.94 14.70 -43.08
#